data_AF-A0A7J3T9F4-F1
#
_entry.id   AF-A0A7J3T9F4-F1
#
_cell.length_a   1.000
_cell.length_b   1.000
_cell.length_c   1.000
_cell.angle_alpha   90.00
_cell.angle_beta   90.00
_cell.angle_gamma   90.00
#
_symmetry.space_group_name_H-M   'P 1'
#
loop_
_entity.id
_entity.type
_entity.pdbx_description
1 polymer ?
#
loop_
_entity_poly.entity_id
_entity_poly.type
_entity_poly.pdbx_seq_one_letter_code
_entity_poly.pdbx_strand_id
1 'polypeptide(L)'
;MGIAHKMAKKQKEISIAEFFEKNKQILGFDSLTKAMVVSVKEAVDNSLDACEEARILPDILVIVESVGKDEYRIIVEDNGPGIVRKNIPLVFGKLLYGSRFHAIRQSRGQQGIGISAVVLYGQLTTGKPARIISKIREDEVAYEVILTIDTKKNEPKVIKETPIIWDREEGTHVEVTIRGRYIRGKQSILEYLQQTAIVNPHAQITFVDPDGRKIIFKRAADILPQPTREIKPHPYGIELGQLLNMARSTKAYRLTSFLTTEFSRVSPKIAEEICKKAYLYGDMRPKDLTIEEAKRLMESFNKVKLMAPPTDCLSPIGENLIKKGLKNVLGSLKPGFYARPITREPKVYGGNPFIVEAGLVYGGELPKDQPVKILRFANRVPLLYQQGG
;
A
#
# COMPACT_ATOMS: atom_id res chain seq x y z
N MET A 1 -13.62 -2.49 -48.24
CA MET A 1 -13.46 -2.12 -46.81
C MET A 1 -12.28 -1.17 -46.68
N GLY A 2 -12.53 0.07 -46.24
CA GLY A 2 -11.50 1.10 -46.09
C GLY A 2 -10.39 0.72 -45.10
N ILE A 3 -9.22 1.33 -45.26
CA ILE A 3 -8.03 1.10 -44.43
C ILE A 3 -8.37 1.23 -42.93
N ALA A 4 -9.25 2.18 -42.57
CA ALA A 4 -9.76 2.35 -41.21
C ALA A 4 -10.48 1.11 -40.64
N HIS A 5 -11.29 0.39 -41.42
CA HIS A 5 -11.94 -0.85 -40.96
C HIS A 5 -10.97 -2.02 -40.82
N LYS A 6 -9.92 -2.07 -41.65
CA LYS A 6 -8.81 -3.03 -41.48
C LYS A 6 -7.95 -2.70 -40.26
N MET A 7 -7.76 -1.42 -39.94
CA MET A 7 -7.06 -0.97 -38.73
C MET A 7 -7.90 -1.18 -37.46
N ALA A 8 -9.20 -0.91 -37.50
CA ALA A 8 -10.12 -1.17 -36.40
C ALA A 8 -10.18 -2.66 -36.04
N LYS A 9 -10.19 -3.57 -37.03
CA LYS A 9 -10.09 -5.02 -36.78
C LYS A 9 -8.77 -5.47 -36.13
N LYS A 10 -7.71 -4.65 -36.19
CA LYS A 10 -6.43 -4.92 -35.51
C LYS A 10 -6.39 -4.38 -34.08
N GLN A 11 -7.35 -3.55 -33.68
CA GLN A 11 -7.46 -3.11 -32.29
C GLN A 11 -8.00 -4.27 -31.45
N LYS A 12 -7.22 -4.71 -30.46
CA LYS A 12 -7.61 -5.73 -29.49
C LYS A 12 -7.45 -5.13 -28.11
N GLU A 13 -8.37 -5.47 -27.21
CA GLU A 13 -8.20 -5.20 -25.79
C GLU A 13 -6.94 -5.89 -25.29
N ILE A 14 -6.10 -5.14 -24.59
CA ILE A 14 -4.85 -5.65 -24.04
C ILE A 14 -5.20 -6.48 -22.82
N SER A 15 -4.80 -7.74 -22.80
CA SER A 15 -4.98 -8.58 -21.61
C SER A 15 -4.12 -8.09 -20.46
N ILE A 16 -4.48 -8.44 -19.22
CA ILE A 16 -3.65 -8.05 -18.07
C ILE A 16 -2.28 -8.71 -18.10
N ALA A 17 -2.18 -9.93 -18.64
CA ALA A 17 -0.87 -10.55 -18.87
C ALA A 17 -0.01 -9.70 -19.81
N GLU A 18 -0.56 -9.23 -20.93
CA GLU A 18 0.18 -8.36 -21.87
C GLU A 18 0.53 -7.01 -21.24
N PHE A 19 -0.36 -6.43 -20.43
CA PHE A 19 -0.06 -5.23 -19.66
C PHE A 19 1.09 -5.50 -18.67
N PHE A 20 1.03 -6.60 -17.93
CA PHE A 20 2.06 -6.98 -16.98
C PHE A 20 3.41 -7.23 -17.65
N GLU A 21 3.42 -7.96 -18.77
CA GLU A 21 4.64 -8.26 -19.53
C GLU A 21 5.31 -7.00 -20.09
N LYS A 22 4.52 -6.06 -20.61
CA LYS A 22 5.03 -4.79 -21.12
C LYS A 22 5.44 -3.81 -20.01
N ASN A 23 4.87 -3.95 -18.81
CA ASN A 23 5.07 -3.00 -17.70
C ASN A 23 5.73 -3.62 -16.45
N LYS A 24 6.53 -4.68 -16.60
CA LYS A 24 7.24 -5.34 -15.48
C LYS A 24 8.04 -4.35 -14.61
N GLN A 25 8.61 -3.32 -15.24
CA GLN A 25 9.36 -2.26 -14.56
C GLN A 25 8.50 -1.43 -13.61
N ILE A 26 7.28 -1.07 -14.04
CA ILE A 26 6.34 -0.25 -13.26
C ILE A 26 5.87 -1.02 -12.02
N LEU A 27 5.68 -2.34 -12.16
CA LEU A 27 5.23 -3.21 -11.08
C LEU A 27 6.38 -3.71 -10.19
N GLY A 28 7.63 -3.36 -10.50
CA GLY A 28 8.80 -3.73 -9.70
C GLY A 28 9.33 -5.15 -9.93
N PHE A 29 8.92 -5.82 -11.00
CA PHE A 29 9.36 -7.19 -11.37
C PHE A 29 10.38 -7.19 -12.52
N ASP A 30 11.17 -6.13 -12.64
CA ASP A 30 12.19 -5.94 -13.69
C ASP A 30 13.44 -6.83 -13.53
N SER A 31 13.76 -7.23 -12.30
CA SER A 31 14.89 -8.14 -12.02
C SER A 31 14.47 -9.26 -11.08
N LEU A 32 15.14 -10.42 -11.21
CA LEU A 32 14.87 -11.60 -10.37
C LEU A 32 15.10 -11.33 -8.88
N THR A 33 16.06 -10.47 -8.55
CA THR A 33 16.33 -10.06 -7.17
C THR A 33 15.23 -9.15 -6.64
N LYS A 34 14.82 -8.14 -7.43
CA LYS A 34 13.79 -7.20 -7.02
C LYS A 34 12.41 -7.85 -6.92
N ALA A 35 12.12 -8.81 -7.79
CA ALA A 35 10.91 -9.63 -7.71
C ALA A 35 10.75 -10.32 -6.36
N MET A 36 11.84 -10.87 -5.79
CA MET A 36 11.83 -11.46 -4.44
C MET A 36 11.49 -10.42 -3.37
N VAL A 37 12.14 -9.26 -3.41
CA VAL A 37 11.93 -8.18 -2.42
C VAL A 37 10.52 -7.61 -2.52
N VAL A 38 10.04 -7.33 -3.73
CA VAL A 38 8.68 -6.81 -3.98
C VAL A 38 7.63 -7.81 -3.51
N SER A 39 7.82 -9.11 -3.77
CA SER A 39 6.86 -10.13 -3.36
C SER A 39 6.72 -10.23 -1.84
N VAL A 40 7.84 -10.24 -1.12
CA VAL A 40 7.83 -10.20 0.35
C VAL A 40 7.26 -8.88 0.86
N LYS A 41 7.65 -7.76 0.23
CA LYS A 41 7.15 -6.44 0.58
C LYS A 41 5.64 -6.34 0.51
N GLU A 42 5.03 -6.70 -0.62
CA GLU A 42 3.58 -6.56 -0.81
C GLU A 42 2.79 -7.48 0.13
N ALA A 43 3.33 -8.66 0.46
CA ALA A 43 2.72 -9.56 1.43
C ALA A 43 2.82 -9.02 2.86
N VAL A 44 4.01 -8.61 3.30
CA VAL A 44 4.24 -8.06 4.65
C VAL A 44 3.51 -6.74 4.87
N ASP A 45 3.52 -5.83 3.89
CA ASP A 45 2.81 -4.55 3.97
C ASP A 45 1.29 -4.78 4.14
N ASN A 46 0.72 -5.77 3.45
CA ASN A 46 -0.70 -6.13 3.59
C ASN A 46 -1.02 -6.75 4.94
N SER A 47 -0.17 -7.65 5.44
CA SER A 47 -0.33 -8.23 6.78
C SER A 47 -0.25 -7.16 7.87
N LEU A 48 0.70 -6.23 7.77
CA LEU A 48 0.82 -5.09 8.71
C LEU A 48 -0.43 -4.21 8.70
N ASP A 49 -0.92 -3.84 7.50
CA ASP A 49 -2.12 -3.02 7.37
C ASP A 49 -3.35 -3.77 7.95
N ALA A 50 -3.50 -5.06 7.69
CA ALA A 50 -4.62 -5.87 8.20
C ALA A 50 -4.63 -5.96 9.73
N CYS A 51 -3.48 -6.22 10.35
CA CYS A 51 -3.34 -6.25 11.81
C CYS A 51 -3.60 -4.86 12.42
N GLU A 52 -3.07 -3.79 11.83
CA GLU A 52 -3.27 -2.42 12.33
C GLU A 52 -4.72 -1.95 12.24
N GLU A 53 -5.42 -2.26 11.14
CA GLU A 53 -6.83 -1.97 10.95
C GLU A 53 -7.70 -2.72 11.98
N ALA A 54 -7.36 -3.98 12.28
CA ALA A 54 -8.04 -4.80 13.30
C ALA A 54 -7.59 -4.52 14.74
N ARG A 55 -6.64 -3.58 14.94
CA ARG A 55 -6.06 -3.26 16.26
C ARG A 55 -5.39 -4.46 16.95
N ILE A 56 -4.76 -5.34 16.18
CA ILE A 56 -3.99 -6.49 16.65
C ILE A 56 -2.50 -6.17 16.55
N LEU A 57 -1.70 -6.51 17.57
CA LEU A 57 -0.24 -6.39 17.50
C LEU A 57 0.30 -7.40 16.47
N PRO A 58 0.94 -6.96 15.37
CA PRO A 58 1.33 -7.86 14.30
C PRO A 58 2.40 -8.85 14.76
N ASP A 59 2.18 -10.13 14.44
CA ASP A 59 3.17 -11.20 14.49
C ASP A 59 3.18 -11.90 13.13
N ILE A 60 4.22 -11.61 12.36
CA ILE A 60 4.33 -11.99 10.95
C ILE A 60 5.48 -12.99 10.80
N LEU A 61 5.18 -14.13 10.19
CA LEU A 61 6.15 -15.15 9.81
C LEU A 61 6.38 -15.07 8.29
N VAL A 62 7.64 -14.90 7.89
CA VAL A 62 8.08 -14.88 6.50
C VAL A 62 9.04 -16.05 6.30
N ILE A 63 8.69 -16.98 5.42
CA ILE A 63 9.54 -18.12 5.05
C ILE A 63 9.83 -18.02 3.56
N VAL A 64 11.09 -18.20 3.19
CA VAL A 64 11.49 -18.31 1.79
C VAL A 64 12.24 -19.61 1.61
N GLU A 65 11.68 -20.52 0.80
CA GLU A 65 12.27 -21.83 0.52
C GLU A 65 12.74 -21.91 -0.93
N SER A 66 13.87 -22.58 -1.19
CA SER A 66 14.26 -22.92 -2.57
C SER A 66 13.56 -24.21 -2.99
N VAL A 67 12.78 -24.14 -4.08
CA VAL A 67 12.01 -25.29 -4.61
C VAL A 67 12.52 -25.78 -5.96
N GLY A 68 13.54 -25.13 -6.50
CA GLY A 68 14.13 -25.46 -7.79
C GLY A 68 15.17 -24.42 -8.22
N LYS A 69 15.67 -24.57 -9.46
CA LYS A 69 16.64 -23.62 -10.02
C LYS A 69 15.97 -22.27 -10.28
N ASP A 70 16.43 -21.24 -9.57
CA ASP A 70 15.85 -19.89 -9.61
C ASP A 70 14.35 -19.84 -9.24
N GLU A 71 13.81 -20.87 -8.56
CA GLU A 71 12.43 -20.89 -8.07
C GLU A 71 12.41 -20.91 -6.55
N TYR A 72 11.61 -20.02 -5.98
CA TYR A 72 11.46 -19.86 -4.54
C TYR A 72 9.99 -19.86 -4.17
N ARG A 73 9.66 -20.57 -3.10
CA ARG A 73 8.36 -20.51 -2.44
C ARG A 73 8.44 -19.45 -1.34
N ILE A 74 7.60 -18.43 -1.45
CA ILE A 74 7.47 -17.39 -0.44
C ILE A 74 6.18 -17.66 0.32
N ILE A 75 6.31 -17.74 1.64
CA ILE A 75 5.21 -17.94 2.57
C ILE A 75 5.20 -16.74 3.52
N VAL A 76 4.06 -16.07 3.63
CA VAL A 76 3.83 -15.03 4.63
C VAL A 76 2.59 -15.38 5.41
N GLU A 77 2.72 -15.49 6.72
CA GLU A 77 1.65 -15.80 7.65
C GLU A 77 1.53 -14.71 8.70
N ASP A 78 0.31 -14.25 8.96
CA ASP A 78 -0.01 -13.22 9.94
C ASP A 78 -1.08 -13.68 10.93
N ASN A 79 -1.14 -12.95 12.04
CA ASN A 79 -2.18 -13.05 13.07
C ASN A 79 -3.26 -11.97 12.91
N GLY A 80 -3.51 -11.52 11.68
CA GLY A 80 -4.55 -10.53 11.40
C GLY A 80 -5.96 -11.11 11.57
N PRO A 81 -7.00 -10.32 11.24
CA PRO A 81 -8.40 -10.73 11.39
C PRO A 81 -8.84 -11.84 10.41
N GLY A 82 -7.95 -12.26 9.50
CA GLY A 82 -8.31 -13.10 8.36
C GLY A 82 -9.10 -12.35 7.29
N ILE A 83 -9.55 -13.09 6.28
CA ILE A 83 -10.29 -12.59 5.12
C ILE A 83 -11.54 -13.45 4.97
N VAL A 84 -12.68 -12.80 4.80
CA VAL A 84 -13.97 -13.46 4.55
C VAL A 84 -13.84 -14.36 3.34
N ARG A 85 -14.24 -15.63 3.48
CA ARG A 85 -14.16 -16.68 2.46
C ARG A 85 -14.48 -16.20 1.04
N LYS A 86 -15.59 -15.50 0.85
CA LYS A 86 -16.05 -14.99 -0.47
C LYS A 86 -15.10 -13.96 -1.09
N ASN A 87 -14.33 -13.25 -0.27
CA ASN A 87 -13.43 -12.18 -0.70
C ASN A 87 -12.00 -12.69 -0.96
N ILE A 88 -11.61 -13.87 -0.45
CA ILE A 88 -10.27 -14.43 -0.66
C ILE A 88 -9.91 -14.43 -2.16
N PRO A 89 -10.72 -15.00 -3.07
CA PRO A 89 -10.34 -15.02 -4.48
C PRO A 89 -10.21 -13.61 -5.09
N LEU A 90 -11.04 -12.67 -4.67
CA LEU A 90 -11.04 -11.31 -5.20
C LEU A 90 -9.80 -10.52 -4.78
N VAL A 91 -9.36 -10.65 -3.52
CA VAL A 91 -8.17 -9.94 -3.00
C VAL A 91 -6.89 -10.39 -3.71
N PHE A 92 -6.76 -11.69 -3.98
CA PHE A 92 -5.53 -12.28 -4.52
C PHE A 92 -5.55 -12.51 -6.03
N GLY A 93 -6.72 -12.52 -6.67
CA GLY A 93 -6.85 -12.86 -8.08
C GLY A 93 -7.58 -11.85 -8.95
N LYS A 94 -7.90 -10.66 -8.43
CA LYS A 94 -8.45 -9.54 -9.21
C LYS A 94 -7.56 -8.32 -9.04
N LEU A 95 -6.92 -7.89 -10.13
CA LEU A 95 -6.15 -6.65 -10.10
C LEU A 95 -7.10 -5.45 -9.99
N LEU A 96 -6.62 -4.39 -9.32
CA LEU A 96 -7.38 -3.17 -9.04
C LEU A 96 -8.61 -3.42 -8.16
N TYR A 97 -8.57 -4.45 -7.32
CA TYR A 97 -9.61 -4.75 -6.35
C TYR A 97 -9.16 -4.35 -4.94
N GLY A 98 -9.92 -3.49 -4.29
CA GLY A 98 -9.66 -3.11 -2.91
C GLY A 98 -10.48 -1.90 -2.46
N SER A 99 -10.74 -1.83 -1.16
CA SER A 99 -11.41 -0.68 -0.51
C SER A 99 -10.53 0.58 -0.48
N ARG A 100 -9.22 0.44 -0.69
CA ARG A 100 -8.20 1.50 -0.52
C ARG A 100 -8.17 2.56 -1.64
N PHE A 101 -8.92 2.38 -2.72
CA PHE A 101 -8.93 3.31 -3.86
C PHE A 101 -9.78 4.57 -3.68
N HIS A 102 -10.82 4.47 -2.85
CA HIS A 102 -11.82 5.53 -2.74
C HIS A 102 -11.62 6.45 -1.53
N ALA A 103 -10.67 6.09 -0.66
CA ALA A 103 -10.41 6.80 0.59
C ALA A 103 -9.03 7.45 0.60
N ILE A 104 -8.98 8.75 0.87
CA ILE A 104 -7.72 9.45 1.13
C ILE A 104 -7.37 9.18 2.60
N ARG A 105 -6.54 8.16 2.82
CA ARG A 105 -5.93 7.84 4.11
C ARG A 105 -4.49 7.41 3.90
N GLN A 106 -3.63 7.63 4.89
CA GLN A 106 -2.30 7.04 4.85
C GLN A 106 -2.43 5.51 4.98
N SER A 107 -1.89 4.80 3.99
CA SER A 107 -1.73 3.34 3.94
C SER A 107 -0.40 2.98 3.30
N ARG A 108 0.08 1.75 3.52
CA ARG A 108 1.32 1.24 2.90
C ARG A 108 1.13 0.94 1.41
N GLY A 109 -0.03 0.40 1.04
CA GLY A 109 -0.45 0.18 -0.35
C GLY A 109 -1.48 1.20 -0.85
N GLN A 110 -1.22 1.82 -2.01
CA GLN A 110 -2.12 2.82 -2.63
C GLN A 110 -2.89 2.31 -3.85
N GLN A 111 -2.33 1.37 -4.62
CA GLN A 111 -2.81 1.08 -5.97
C GLN A 111 -3.62 -0.22 -6.12
N GLY A 112 -3.89 -0.96 -5.04
CA GLY A 112 -4.69 -2.22 -5.08
C GLY A 112 -4.23 -3.27 -6.10
N ILE A 113 -2.96 -3.22 -6.51
CA ILE A 113 -2.32 -4.15 -7.45
C ILE A 113 -1.36 -5.09 -6.72
N GLY A 114 -0.86 -4.70 -5.53
CA GLY A 114 0.28 -5.29 -4.84
C GLY A 114 0.32 -6.81 -4.84
N ILE A 115 -0.51 -7.45 -4.01
CA ILE A 115 -0.45 -8.90 -3.83
C ILE A 115 -0.98 -9.69 -5.04
N SER A 116 -1.97 -9.16 -5.76
CA SER A 116 -2.46 -9.76 -7.00
C SER A 116 -1.38 -9.79 -8.10
N ALA A 117 -0.50 -8.79 -8.13
CA ALA A 117 0.64 -8.77 -9.04
C ALA A 117 1.69 -9.83 -8.67
N VAL A 118 1.88 -10.12 -7.38
CA VAL A 118 2.75 -11.22 -6.93
C VAL A 118 2.19 -12.57 -7.38
N VAL A 119 0.89 -12.79 -7.21
CA VAL A 119 0.20 -14.01 -7.69
C VAL A 119 0.32 -14.14 -9.21
N LEU A 120 0.08 -13.05 -9.94
CA LEU A 120 0.22 -13.03 -11.40
C LEU A 120 1.66 -13.32 -11.84
N TYR A 121 2.65 -12.72 -11.17
CA TYR A 121 4.06 -12.96 -11.46
C TYR A 121 4.43 -14.43 -11.22
N GLY A 122 4.01 -15.01 -10.09
CA GLY A 122 4.22 -16.43 -9.79
C GLY A 122 3.62 -17.35 -10.85
N GLN A 123 2.37 -17.08 -11.24
CA GLN A 123 1.69 -17.82 -12.30
C GLN A 123 2.39 -17.70 -13.65
N LEU A 124 2.79 -16.49 -14.08
CA LEU A 124 3.44 -16.28 -15.37
C LEU A 124 4.85 -16.86 -15.42
N THR A 125 5.55 -16.94 -14.29
CA THR A 125 6.95 -17.39 -14.24
C THR A 125 7.13 -18.87 -13.94
N THR A 126 6.26 -19.45 -13.10
CA THR A 126 6.39 -20.84 -12.64
C THR A 126 5.19 -21.71 -13.02
N GLY A 127 4.07 -21.11 -13.43
CA GLY A 127 2.82 -21.83 -13.72
C GLY A 127 2.11 -22.41 -12.50
N LYS A 128 2.68 -22.26 -11.30
CA LYS A 128 2.10 -22.79 -10.06
C LYS A 128 1.00 -21.85 -9.52
N PRO A 129 -0.10 -22.40 -8.99
CA PRO A 129 -1.14 -21.60 -8.37
C PRO A 129 -0.67 -21.00 -7.03
N ALA A 130 -1.33 -19.92 -6.59
CA ALA A 130 -1.18 -19.42 -5.23
C ALA A 130 -2.05 -20.24 -4.28
N ARG A 131 -1.54 -20.48 -3.08
CA ARG A 131 -2.25 -21.17 -2.00
C ARG A 131 -2.44 -20.19 -0.85
N ILE A 132 -3.69 -19.96 -0.48
CA ILE A 132 -4.06 -19.03 0.58
C ILE A 132 -4.85 -19.82 1.62
N ILE A 133 -4.49 -19.66 2.88
CA ILE A 133 -5.29 -20.16 4.01
C ILE A 133 -5.72 -18.93 4.80
N SER A 134 -7.00 -18.83 5.12
CA SER A 134 -7.47 -17.77 6.00
C SER A 134 -8.55 -18.27 6.95
N LYS A 135 -8.53 -17.75 8.17
CA LYS A 135 -9.50 -18.02 9.21
C LYS A 135 -9.88 -16.72 9.90
N ILE A 136 -11.17 -16.48 10.03
CA ILE A 136 -11.70 -15.40 10.85
C ILE A 136 -12.05 -16.01 12.22
N ARG A 137 -11.97 -15.21 13.29
CA ARG A 137 -12.23 -15.66 14.66
C ARG A 137 -13.58 -16.34 14.85
N GLU A 138 -14.62 -15.93 14.13
CA GLU A 138 -15.94 -16.53 14.21
C GLU A 138 -16.03 -17.90 13.50
N ASP A 139 -15.08 -18.24 12.64
CA ASP A 139 -15.08 -19.49 11.88
C ASP A 139 -14.42 -20.62 12.68
N GLU A 140 -15.08 -21.78 12.75
CA GLU A 140 -14.52 -22.98 13.40
C GLU A 140 -13.32 -23.56 12.63
N VAL A 141 -13.31 -23.39 11.30
CA VAL A 141 -12.32 -23.96 10.38
C VAL A 141 -11.67 -22.86 9.53
N ALA A 142 -10.41 -23.08 9.14
CA ALA A 142 -9.77 -22.23 8.14
C ALA A 142 -10.15 -22.69 6.73
N TYR A 143 -10.18 -21.78 5.77
CA TYR A 143 -10.41 -22.12 4.36
C TYR A 143 -9.09 -22.05 3.58
N GLU A 144 -8.69 -23.20 3.02
CA GLU A 144 -7.61 -23.30 2.04
C GLU A 144 -8.19 -23.04 0.64
N VAL A 145 -7.72 -21.99 -0.02
CA VAL A 145 -8.08 -21.61 -1.39
C VAL A 145 -6.83 -21.68 -2.26
N ILE A 146 -6.86 -22.56 -3.26
CA ILE A 146 -5.85 -22.63 -4.31
C ILE A 146 -6.41 -21.92 -5.54
N LEU A 147 -5.73 -20.88 -6.02
CA LEU A 147 -6.23 -20.04 -7.10
C LEU A 147 -5.18 -19.61 -8.12
N THR A 148 -5.68 -19.26 -9.29
CA THR A 148 -4.97 -18.64 -10.41
C THR A 148 -5.76 -17.43 -10.90
N ILE A 149 -5.19 -16.66 -11.81
CA ILE A 149 -5.80 -15.47 -12.42
C ILE A 149 -6.10 -15.78 -13.88
N ASP A 150 -7.35 -15.59 -14.30
CA ASP A 150 -7.70 -15.51 -15.71
C ASP A 150 -7.22 -14.16 -16.26
N THR A 151 -6.11 -14.21 -16.99
CA THR A 151 -5.43 -13.02 -17.49
C THR A 151 -6.20 -12.27 -18.58
N LYS A 152 -7.18 -12.92 -19.22
CA LYS A 152 -8.05 -12.30 -20.23
C LYS A 152 -9.18 -11.53 -19.57
N LYS A 153 -9.77 -12.09 -18.51
CA LYS A 153 -10.94 -11.51 -17.84
C LYS A 153 -10.62 -10.66 -16.61
N ASN A 154 -9.40 -10.72 -16.08
CA ASN A 154 -9.06 -10.16 -14.76
C ASN A 154 -9.95 -10.74 -13.65
N GLU A 155 -10.15 -12.05 -13.66
CA GLU A 155 -10.99 -12.73 -12.69
C GLU A 155 -10.23 -13.87 -12.02
N PRO A 156 -10.46 -14.10 -10.72
CA PRO A 156 -9.86 -15.22 -10.03
C PRO A 156 -10.48 -16.52 -10.53
N LYS A 157 -9.62 -17.50 -10.79
CA LYS A 157 -10.00 -18.88 -11.07
C LYS A 157 -9.59 -19.77 -9.91
N VAL A 158 -10.56 -20.11 -9.07
CA VAL A 158 -10.38 -21.04 -7.94
C VAL A 158 -10.26 -22.46 -8.48
N ILE A 159 -9.18 -23.14 -8.11
CA ILE A 159 -8.91 -24.53 -8.49
C ILE A 159 -9.45 -25.48 -7.42
N LYS A 160 -9.22 -25.13 -6.15
CA LYS A 160 -9.61 -25.93 -5.00
C LYS A 160 -9.98 -25.00 -3.86
N GLU A 161 -11.04 -25.34 -3.14
CA GLU A 161 -11.44 -24.72 -1.89
C GLU A 161 -11.77 -25.83 -0.90
N THR A 162 -11.04 -25.90 0.21
CA THR A 162 -11.25 -26.94 1.23
C THR A 162 -11.15 -26.37 2.64
N PRO A 163 -12.08 -26.74 3.54
CA PRO A 163 -11.94 -26.44 4.96
C PRO A 163 -10.80 -27.28 5.55
N ILE A 164 -9.98 -26.66 6.40
CA ILE A 164 -8.88 -27.32 7.11
C ILE A 164 -8.90 -26.93 8.59
N ILE A 165 -8.43 -27.83 9.44
CA ILE A 165 -8.18 -27.51 10.84
C ILE A 165 -6.87 -26.73 10.89
N TRP A 166 -6.92 -25.56 11.52
CA TRP A 166 -5.75 -24.69 11.69
C TRP A 166 -5.64 -24.32 13.16
N ASP A 167 -4.43 -24.47 13.71
CA ASP A 167 -4.15 -24.32 15.14
C ASP A 167 -4.28 -22.87 15.64
N ARG A 168 -4.41 -21.90 14.73
CA ARG A 168 -4.60 -20.49 15.07
C ARG A 168 -6.08 -20.13 15.20
N GLU A 169 -6.37 -19.15 16.04
CA GLU A 169 -7.72 -18.59 16.18
C GLU A 169 -8.13 -17.79 14.94
N GLU A 170 -7.23 -16.96 14.42
CA GLU A 170 -7.44 -16.11 13.25
C GLU A 170 -6.11 -15.83 12.53
N GLY A 171 -6.19 -15.44 11.26
CA GLY A 171 -5.04 -15.03 10.48
C GLY A 171 -5.14 -15.31 8.99
N THR A 172 -4.08 -14.94 8.29
CA THR A 172 -3.93 -15.21 6.85
C THR A 172 -2.55 -15.80 6.58
N HIS A 173 -2.52 -16.83 5.74
CA HIS A 173 -1.30 -17.46 5.24
C HIS A 173 -1.35 -17.40 3.72
N VAL A 174 -0.30 -16.83 3.12
CA VAL A 174 -0.16 -16.62 1.68
C VAL A 174 1.09 -17.33 1.21
N GLU A 175 0.91 -18.34 0.36
CA GLU A 175 1.98 -19.10 -0.27
C GLU A 175 1.97 -18.84 -1.79
N VAL A 176 3.07 -18.30 -2.31
CA VAL A 176 3.27 -18.08 -3.75
C VAL A 176 4.64 -18.58 -4.16
N THR A 177 4.70 -19.36 -5.24
CA THR A 177 5.96 -19.75 -5.87
C THR A 177 6.30 -18.79 -7.00
N ILE A 178 7.50 -18.22 -6.97
CA ILE A 178 7.96 -17.27 -7.98
C ILE A 178 9.34 -17.64 -8.51
N ARG A 179 9.64 -17.20 -9.72
CA ARG A 179 11.02 -17.22 -10.22
C ARG A 179 11.77 -16.00 -9.70
N GLY A 180 12.93 -16.20 -9.07
CA GLY A 180 13.67 -15.12 -8.44
C GLY A 180 15.12 -15.47 -8.16
N ARG A 181 15.87 -14.53 -7.57
CA ARG A 181 17.24 -14.74 -7.10
C ARG A 181 17.38 -14.24 -5.68
N TYR A 182 17.66 -15.14 -4.76
CA TYR A 182 17.95 -14.77 -3.38
C TYR A 182 19.39 -14.23 -3.27
N ILE A 183 19.56 -13.09 -2.60
CA ILE A 183 20.87 -12.50 -2.30
C ILE A 183 20.97 -12.16 -0.82
N ARG A 184 22.18 -12.27 -0.29
CA ARG A 184 22.54 -11.84 1.07
C ARG A 184 23.45 -10.62 0.95
N GLY A 185 22.87 -9.43 1.12
CA GLY A 185 23.60 -8.17 0.92
C GLY A 185 22.69 -6.97 0.83
N LYS A 186 23.16 -5.91 0.15
CA LYS A 186 22.36 -4.71 -0.13
C LYS A 186 21.15 -5.07 -0.99
N GLN A 187 20.02 -4.41 -0.73
CA GLN A 187 18.76 -4.63 -1.45
C GLN A 187 18.25 -6.08 -1.37
N SER A 188 18.50 -6.73 -0.23
CA SER A 188 18.00 -8.07 0.08
C SER A 188 16.67 -8.04 0.83
N ILE A 189 15.99 -9.18 0.86
CA ILE A 189 14.80 -9.39 1.71
C ILE A 189 15.14 -9.10 3.18
N LEU A 190 16.32 -9.52 3.64
CA LEU A 190 16.75 -9.28 5.02
C LEU A 190 16.86 -7.77 5.32
N GLU A 191 17.45 -6.99 4.42
CA GLU A 191 17.55 -5.54 4.59
C GLU A 191 16.17 -4.86 4.57
N TYR A 192 15.26 -5.33 3.71
CA TYR A 192 13.86 -4.88 3.72
C TYR A 192 13.22 -5.12 5.08
N LEU A 193 13.21 -6.36 5.57
CA LEU A 193 12.57 -6.74 6.84
C LEU A 193 13.21 -6.02 8.04
N GLN A 194 14.53 -5.83 8.01
CA GLN A 194 15.26 -5.07 9.01
C GLN A 194 14.78 -3.60 9.05
N GLN A 195 14.66 -2.96 7.89
CA GLN A 195 14.16 -1.58 7.81
C GLN A 195 12.68 -1.49 8.19
N THR A 196 11.85 -2.46 7.80
CA THR A 196 10.44 -2.55 8.19
C THR A 196 10.28 -2.68 9.70
N ALA A 197 11.13 -3.46 10.38
CA ALA A 197 11.12 -3.59 11.84
C ALA A 197 11.53 -2.29 12.58
N ILE A 198 12.34 -1.43 11.95
CA ILE A 198 12.71 -0.12 12.53
C ILE A 198 11.49 0.81 12.58
N VAL A 199 10.73 0.88 11.49
CA VAL A 199 9.59 1.81 11.37
C VAL A 199 8.29 1.26 11.94
N ASN A 200 8.21 -0.04 12.17
CA ASN A 200 7.08 -0.71 12.80
C ASN A 200 7.52 -1.39 14.11
N PRO A 201 7.88 -0.61 15.16
CA PRO A 201 8.39 -1.16 16.40
C PRO A 201 7.35 -1.99 17.17
N HIS A 202 6.07 -1.90 16.82
CA HIS A 202 4.99 -2.70 17.38
C HIS A 202 4.83 -4.09 16.74
N ALA A 203 5.46 -4.31 15.59
CA ALA A 203 5.40 -5.59 14.88
C ALA A 203 6.52 -6.53 15.34
N GLN A 204 6.21 -7.81 15.43
CA GLN A 204 7.19 -8.88 15.48
C GLN A 204 7.27 -9.52 14.09
N ILE A 205 8.48 -9.71 13.58
CA ILE A 205 8.71 -10.33 12.27
C ILE A 205 9.71 -11.48 12.45
N THR A 206 9.28 -12.69 12.12
CA THR A 206 10.13 -13.87 12.08
C THR A 206 10.45 -14.18 10.63
N PHE A 207 11.74 -14.18 10.26
CA PHE A 207 12.21 -14.52 8.93
C PHE A 207 12.95 -15.85 8.95
N VAL A 208 12.57 -16.77 8.07
CA VAL A 208 13.30 -18.01 7.79
C VAL A 208 13.81 -17.93 6.36
N ASP A 209 15.13 -17.95 6.22
CA ASP A 209 15.76 -17.84 4.91
C ASP A 209 15.86 -19.20 4.18
N PRO A 210 16.27 -19.22 2.89
CA PRO A 210 16.37 -20.46 2.11
C PRO A 210 17.34 -21.50 2.67
N ASP A 211 18.27 -21.11 3.55
CA ASP A 211 19.20 -22.03 4.19
C ASP A 211 18.69 -22.48 5.58
N GLY A 212 17.46 -22.13 5.94
CA GLY A 212 16.82 -22.48 7.22
C GLY A 212 17.25 -21.61 8.39
N ARG A 213 17.98 -20.50 8.17
CA ARG A 213 18.37 -19.59 9.26
C ARG A 213 17.16 -18.79 9.70
N LYS A 214 16.82 -18.92 10.99
CA LYS A 214 15.75 -18.16 11.63
C LYS A 214 16.29 -16.87 12.24
N ILE A 215 15.73 -15.74 11.81
CA ILE A 215 16.03 -14.40 12.30
C ILE A 215 14.74 -13.83 12.87
N ILE A 216 14.75 -13.41 14.13
CA ILE A 216 13.57 -12.88 14.82
C ILE A 216 13.80 -11.40 15.12
N PHE A 217 12.99 -10.54 14.51
CA PHE A 217 12.87 -9.13 14.85
C PHE A 217 11.75 -9.00 15.89
N LYS A 218 12.13 -9.00 17.17
CA LYS A 218 11.17 -8.83 18.28
C LYS A 218 10.58 -7.42 18.25
N ARG A 219 9.33 -7.28 18.67
CA ARG A 219 8.70 -5.96 18.87
C ARG A 219 9.45 -5.16 19.94
N ALA A 220 9.58 -3.86 19.73
CA ALA A 220 10.19 -2.91 20.65
C ALA A 220 9.16 -2.11 21.46
N ALA A 221 7.87 -2.17 21.08
CA ALA A 221 6.77 -1.54 21.78
C ALA A 221 5.49 -2.38 21.65
N ASP A 222 4.61 -2.33 22.65
CA ASP A 222 3.28 -2.97 22.60
C ASP A 222 2.17 -1.92 22.36
N ILE A 223 2.54 -0.81 21.73
CA ILE A 223 1.63 0.32 21.46
C ILE A 223 1.39 0.40 19.96
N LEU A 224 0.14 0.18 19.57
CA LEU A 224 -0.26 0.34 18.17
C LEU A 224 -0.27 1.82 17.77
N PRO A 225 0.05 2.12 16.51
CA PRO A 225 -0.06 3.46 15.98
C PRO A 225 -1.50 3.97 16.03
N GLN A 226 -1.68 5.30 16.01
CA GLN A 226 -3.03 5.86 15.94
C GLN A 226 -3.69 5.50 14.60
N PRO A 227 -4.96 5.09 14.60
CA PRO A 227 -5.66 4.74 13.38
C PRO A 227 -5.82 5.97 12.49
N THR A 228 -5.56 5.81 11.19
CA THR A 228 -5.79 6.87 10.22
C THR A 228 -7.29 6.96 9.93
N ARG A 229 -7.80 8.19 9.84
CA ARG A 229 -9.18 8.43 9.41
C ARG A 229 -9.22 8.78 7.93
N GLU A 230 -10.24 8.28 7.25
CA GLU A 230 -10.50 8.65 5.87
C GLU A 230 -10.93 10.11 5.82
N ILE A 231 -10.24 10.89 4.98
CA ILE A 231 -10.57 12.29 4.76
C ILE A 231 -11.12 12.49 3.37
N LYS A 232 -11.95 13.51 3.24
CA LYS A 232 -12.44 13.99 1.95
C LYS A 232 -11.36 14.78 1.22
N PRO A 233 -11.35 14.76 -0.13
CA PRO A 233 -10.40 15.54 -0.92
C PRO A 233 -10.45 17.02 -0.54
N HIS A 234 -9.28 17.64 -0.51
CA HIS A 234 -9.15 19.07 -0.29
C HIS A 234 -9.25 19.81 -1.63
N PRO A 235 -9.96 20.95 -1.73
CA PRO A 235 -10.14 21.65 -3.01
C PRO A 235 -8.83 22.06 -3.72
N TYR A 236 -7.76 22.36 -2.97
CA TYR A 236 -6.44 22.69 -3.56
C TYR A 236 -5.74 21.52 -4.29
N GLY A 237 -6.18 20.27 -4.07
CA GLY A 237 -5.51 19.08 -4.60
C GLY A 237 -6.28 18.35 -5.68
N ILE A 238 -7.44 18.86 -6.08
CA ILE A 238 -8.30 18.17 -7.03
C ILE A 238 -7.94 18.52 -8.47
N GLU A 239 -7.95 17.53 -9.35
CA GLU A 239 -7.82 17.73 -10.79
C GLU A 239 -9.20 17.82 -11.48
N LEU A 240 -9.23 18.41 -12.67
CA LEU A 240 -10.47 18.63 -13.43
C LEU A 240 -11.26 17.34 -13.68
N GLY A 241 -10.57 16.26 -14.05
CA GLY A 241 -11.20 14.96 -14.27
C GLY A 241 -11.81 14.38 -13.00
N GLN A 242 -11.13 14.53 -11.86
CA GLN A 242 -11.63 14.09 -10.57
C GLN A 242 -12.86 14.90 -10.13
N LEU A 243 -12.82 16.23 -10.29
CA LEU A 243 -13.94 17.12 -10.00
C LEU A 243 -15.19 16.75 -10.81
N LEU A 244 -15.05 16.53 -12.12
CA LEU A 244 -16.15 16.13 -12.99
C LEU A 244 -16.71 14.75 -12.62
N ASN A 245 -15.83 13.79 -12.30
CA ASN A 245 -16.27 12.46 -11.87
C ASN A 245 -17.04 12.52 -10.54
N MET A 246 -16.55 13.31 -9.57
CA MET A 246 -17.25 13.54 -8.30
C MET A 246 -18.61 14.23 -8.52
N ALA A 247 -18.66 15.24 -9.39
CA ALA A 247 -19.90 15.95 -9.71
C ALA A 247 -20.95 15.04 -10.39
N ARG A 248 -20.51 14.02 -11.15
CA ARG A 248 -21.40 13.03 -11.77
C ARG A 248 -21.88 11.95 -10.79
N SER A 249 -21.02 11.51 -9.87
CA SER A 249 -21.31 10.43 -8.92
C SER A 249 -22.00 10.89 -7.65
N THR A 250 -21.97 12.18 -7.33
CA THR A 250 -22.57 12.72 -6.10
C THR A 250 -24.09 12.54 -6.05
N LYS A 251 -24.59 12.43 -4.81
CA LYS A 251 -26.02 12.45 -4.49
C LYS A 251 -26.55 13.86 -4.23
N ALA A 252 -25.67 14.87 -4.16
CA ALA A 252 -26.07 16.24 -3.90
C ALA A 252 -26.82 16.86 -5.09
N TYR A 253 -27.94 17.54 -4.80
CA TYR A 253 -28.78 18.20 -5.82
C TYR A 253 -28.33 19.63 -6.15
N ARG A 254 -27.61 20.28 -5.24
CA ARG A 254 -27.13 21.67 -5.37
C ARG A 254 -25.61 21.73 -5.32
N LEU A 255 -25.02 22.64 -6.09
CA LEU A 255 -23.58 22.84 -6.16
C LEU A 255 -22.98 23.22 -4.80
N THR A 256 -23.66 24.07 -4.04
CA THR A 256 -23.27 24.44 -2.67
C THR A 256 -23.24 23.23 -1.72
N SER A 257 -24.26 22.37 -1.82
CA SER A 257 -24.31 21.12 -1.05
C SER A 257 -23.17 20.18 -1.46
N PHE A 258 -22.94 20.00 -2.76
CA PHE A 258 -21.83 19.19 -3.28
C PHE A 258 -20.48 19.64 -2.74
N LEU A 259 -20.19 20.95 -2.80
CA LEU A 259 -18.94 21.51 -2.29
C LEU A 259 -18.78 21.28 -0.78
N THR A 260 -19.87 21.33 -0.01
CA THR A 260 -19.85 21.12 1.44
C THR A 260 -19.76 19.63 1.81
N THR A 261 -20.41 18.74 1.03
CA THR A 261 -20.49 17.32 1.35
C THR A 261 -19.31 16.53 0.84
N GLU A 262 -18.73 16.88 -0.31
CA GLU A 262 -17.69 16.06 -0.96
C GLU A 262 -16.27 16.53 -0.65
N PHE A 263 -16.08 17.78 -0.20
CA PHE A 263 -14.76 18.34 0.10
C PHE A 263 -14.51 18.53 1.59
N SER A 264 -13.25 18.40 2.00
CA SER A 264 -12.84 18.73 3.35
C SER A 264 -12.70 20.24 3.55
N ARG A 265 -13.03 20.73 4.75
CA ARG A 265 -12.86 22.14 5.18
C ARG A 265 -13.62 23.19 4.33
N VAL A 266 -14.66 22.77 3.62
CA VAL A 266 -15.60 23.68 2.95
C VAL A 266 -16.86 23.83 3.79
N SER A 267 -17.08 25.02 4.32
CA SER A 267 -18.33 25.37 5.02
C SER A 267 -19.35 25.95 4.03
N PRO A 268 -20.66 26.00 4.37
CA PRO A 268 -21.67 26.60 3.49
C PRO A 268 -21.32 28.02 3.04
N LYS A 269 -20.78 28.85 3.95
CA LYS A 269 -20.33 30.22 3.64
C LYS A 269 -19.21 30.24 2.59
N ILE A 270 -18.25 29.34 2.74
CA ILE A 270 -17.11 29.20 1.81
C ILE A 270 -17.61 28.66 0.46
N ALA A 271 -18.53 27.69 0.46
CA ALA A 271 -19.12 27.15 -0.76
C ALA A 271 -19.83 28.24 -1.58
N GLU A 272 -20.58 29.12 -0.92
CA GLU A 272 -21.19 30.28 -1.59
C GLU A 272 -20.16 31.27 -2.14
N GLU A 273 -19.08 31.53 -1.40
CA GLU A 273 -17.98 32.40 -1.86
C GLU A 273 -17.28 31.83 -3.10
N ILE A 274 -17.02 30.52 -3.10
CA ILE A 274 -16.48 29.77 -4.24
C ILE A 274 -17.41 29.91 -5.45
N CYS A 275 -18.70 29.64 -5.30
CA CYS A 275 -19.67 29.76 -6.40
C CYS A 275 -19.73 31.19 -6.96
N LYS A 276 -19.73 32.22 -6.08
CA LYS A 276 -19.72 33.63 -6.48
C LYS A 276 -18.47 33.99 -7.29
N LYS A 277 -17.28 33.57 -6.85
CA LYS A 277 -16.02 33.83 -7.57
C LYS A 277 -15.89 33.05 -8.88
N ALA A 278 -16.57 31.91 -8.98
CA ALA A 278 -16.63 31.09 -10.19
C ALA A 278 -17.69 31.59 -11.19
N TYR A 279 -18.52 32.58 -10.82
CA TYR A 279 -19.70 33.03 -11.59
C TYR A 279 -20.68 31.88 -11.88
N LEU A 280 -20.94 31.05 -10.86
CA LEU A 280 -21.87 29.92 -10.93
C LEU A 280 -23.00 30.11 -9.92
N TYR A 281 -24.21 29.64 -10.27
CA TYR A 281 -25.33 29.65 -9.35
C TYR A 281 -25.23 28.46 -8.39
N GLY A 282 -25.39 28.73 -7.09
CA GLY A 282 -25.18 27.75 -6.02
C GLY A 282 -26.24 26.64 -5.94
N ASP A 283 -27.37 26.84 -6.61
CA ASP A 283 -28.51 25.93 -6.74
C ASP A 283 -28.45 25.06 -8.01
N MET A 284 -27.49 25.33 -8.92
CA MET A 284 -27.24 24.47 -10.07
C MET A 284 -26.96 23.04 -9.65
N ARG A 285 -27.35 22.09 -10.50
CA ARG A 285 -27.07 20.69 -10.29
C ARG A 285 -25.59 20.42 -10.61
N PRO A 286 -24.84 19.75 -9.71
CA PRO A 286 -23.45 19.39 -9.98
C PRO A 286 -23.28 18.56 -11.26
N LYS A 287 -24.26 17.72 -11.61
CA LYS A 287 -24.21 16.84 -12.78
C LYS A 287 -24.23 17.59 -14.11
N ASP A 288 -24.73 18.81 -14.12
CA ASP A 288 -24.88 19.64 -15.33
C ASP A 288 -23.65 20.55 -15.56
N LEU A 289 -22.62 20.45 -14.70
CA LEU A 289 -21.37 21.19 -14.83
C LEU A 289 -20.68 20.91 -16.18
N THR A 290 -20.52 21.95 -16.97
CA THR A 290 -19.68 21.93 -18.17
C THR A 290 -18.20 21.95 -17.81
N ILE A 291 -17.35 21.57 -18.76
CA ILE A 291 -15.89 21.57 -18.57
C ILE A 291 -15.37 22.98 -18.29
N GLU A 292 -15.94 24.01 -18.93
CA GLU A 292 -15.54 25.41 -18.73
C GLU A 292 -15.97 25.93 -17.35
N GLU A 293 -17.17 25.59 -16.90
CA GLU A 293 -17.64 25.89 -15.55
C GLU A 293 -16.80 25.20 -14.48
N ALA A 294 -16.44 23.93 -14.69
CA ALA A 294 -15.56 23.19 -13.79
C ALA A 294 -14.15 23.80 -13.72
N LYS A 295 -13.59 24.28 -14.84
CA LYS A 295 -12.31 25.02 -14.83
C LYS A 295 -12.41 26.33 -14.03
N ARG A 296 -13.46 27.12 -14.24
CA ARG A 296 -13.71 28.35 -13.46
C ARG A 296 -13.85 28.06 -11.96
N LEU A 297 -14.55 26.97 -11.63
CA LEU A 297 -14.68 26.50 -10.25
C LEU A 297 -13.32 26.13 -9.64
N MET A 298 -12.46 25.41 -10.37
CA MET A 298 -11.11 25.09 -9.90
C MET A 298 -10.24 26.32 -9.67
N GLU A 299 -10.26 27.28 -10.60
CA GLU A 299 -9.52 28.53 -10.41
C GLU A 299 -9.99 29.29 -9.17
N SER A 300 -11.29 29.22 -8.86
CA SER A 300 -11.86 29.85 -7.67
C SER A 300 -11.35 29.24 -6.37
N PHE A 301 -10.98 27.95 -6.35
CA PHE A 301 -10.41 27.31 -5.15
C PHE A 301 -9.14 28.01 -4.72
N ASN A 302 -8.22 28.31 -5.64
CA ASN A 302 -6.97 29.02 -5.35
C ASN A 302 -7.18 30.49 -4.91
N LYS A 303 -8.32 31.10 -5.27
CA LYS A 303 -8.67 32.48 -4.91
C LYS A 303 -9.37 32.60 -3.55
N VAL A 304 -9.83 31.49 -2.96
CA VAL A 304 -10.49 31.46 -1.65
C VAL A 304 -9.51 30.93 -0.62
N LYS A 305 -9.45 31.58 0.54
CA LYS A 305 -8.58 31.14 1.65
C LYS A 305 -9.28 30.01 2.40
N LEU A 306 -8.86 28.78 2.15
CA LEU A 306 -9.37 27.58 2.81
C LEU A 306 -8.52 27.26 4.04
N MET A 307 -9.15 26.63 5.03
CA MET A 307 -8.42 26.08 6.18
C MET A 307 -7.56 24.90 5.72
N ALA A 308 -6.44 24.67 6.40
CA ALA A 308 -5.63 23.49 6.11
C ALA A 308 -6.46 22.20 6.29
N PRO A 309 -6.29 21.20 5.40
CA PRO A 309 -6.91 19.89 5.56
C PRO A 309 -6.61 19.27 6.93
N PRO A 310 -7.53 18.43 7.45
CA PRO A 310 -7.32 17.74 8.71
C PRO A 310 -6.11 16.82 8.63
N THR A 311 -5.37 16.72 9.74
CA THR A 311 -4.14 15.91 9.84
C THR A 311 -4.40 14.52 10.40
N ASP A 312 -5.66 14.24 10.79
CA ASP A 312 -6.12 12.95 11.33
C ASP A 312 -6.02 11.79 10.32
N CYS A 313 -5.73 12.09 9.05
CA CYS A 313 -5.43 11.10 8.02
C CYS A 313 -3.98 10.59 8.08
N LEU A 314 -3.12 11.19 8.92
CA LEU A 314 -1.72 10.83 9.08
C LEU A 314 -1.50 10.13 10.41
N SER A 315 -0.63 9.13 10.39
CA SER A 315 -0.18 8.37 11.55
C SER A 315 1.35 8.43 11.60
N PRO A 316 1.93 9.46 12.27
CA PRO A 316 3.38 9.52 12.45
C PRO A 316 3.87 8.33 13.28
N ILE A 317 5.15 7.97 13.17
CA ILE A 317 5.77 6.95 14.02
C ILE A 317 6.00 7.55 15.41
N GLY A 318 6.50 8.79 15.47
CA GLY A 318 6.77 9.51 16.71
C GLY A 318 8.20 9.31 17.22
N GLU A 319 8.73 10.35 17.85
CA GLU A 319 10.14 10.46 18.25
C GLU A 319 10.64 9.28 19.10
N ASN A 320 9.83 8.87 20.08
CA ASN A 320 10.17 7.79 21.01
C ASN A 320 10.21 6.43 20.32
N LEU A 321 9.27 6.18 19.40
CA LEU A 321 9.16 4.91 18.69
C LEU A 321 10.28 4.76 17.65
N ILE A 322 10.65 5.83 16.95
CA ILE A 322 11.82 5.85 16.05
C ILE A 322 13.09 5.50 16.82
N LYS A 323 13.30 6.10 18.00
CA LYS A 323 14.48 5.81 18.84
C LYS A 323 14.50 4.35 19.31
N LYS A 324 13.34 3.80 19.70
CA LYS A 324 13.22 2.38 20.12
C LYS A 324 13.49 1.42 18.95
N GLY A 325 12.92 1.67 17.77
CA GLY A 325 13.15 0.87 16.58
C GLY A 325 14.61 0.84 16.16
N LEU A 326 15.27 2.01 16.12
CA LEU A 326 16.70 2.11 15.83
C LEU A 326 17.56 1.37 16.86
N LYS A 327 17.25 1.46 18.16
CA LYS A 327 17.99 0.73 19.20
C LYS A 327 17.80 -0.78 19.13
N ASN A 328 16.59 -1.25 18.86
CA ASN A 328 16.28 -2.67 18.80
C ASN A 328 16.99 -3.35 17.62
N VAL A 329 16.96 -2.69 16.45
CA VAL A 329 17.45 -3.29 15.21
C VAL A 329 18.94 -3.01 14.95
N LEU A 330 19.43 -1.83 15.32
CA LEU A 330 20.85 -1.46 15.19
C LEU A 330 21.62 -1.65 16.50
N GLY A 331 20.99 -2.19 17.55
CA GLY A 331 21.64 -2.41 18.85
C GLY A 331 22.87 -3.31 18.77
N SER A 332 22.89 -4.22 17.79
CA SER A 332 24.07 -5.04 17.48
C SER A 332 25.28 -4.24 17.00
N LEU A 333 25.07 -3.06 16.40
CA LEU A 333 26.12 -2.17 15.89
C LEU A 333 26.65 -1.18 16.95
N LYS A 334 26.14 -1.28 18.20
CA LYS A 334 26.45 -0.41 19.35
C LYS A 334 26.78 1.05 18.97
N PRO A 335 25.82 1.81 18.41
CA PRO A 335 26.07 3.18 18.04
C PRO A 335 26.40 4.05 19.26
N GLY A 336 27.36 4.95 19.11
CA GLY A 336 27.85 5.81 20.19
C GLY A 336 26.86 6.90 20.62
N PHE A 337 25.99 7.33 19.70
CA PHE A 337 25.03 8.40 19.93
C PHE A 337 23.74 8.19 19.12
N TYR A 338 22.61 8.34 19.82
CA TYR A 338 21.28 8.40 19.21
C TYR A 338 20.75 9.82 19.38
N ALA A 339 20.69 10.59 18.30
CA ALA A 339 20.06 11.89 18.32
C ALA A 339 18.57 11.73 18.66
N ARG A 340 17.99 12.76 19.30
CA ARG A 340 16.54 12.80 19.51
C ARG A 340 15.88 12.92 18.12
N PRO A 341 15.05 11.93 17.70
CA PRO A 341 14.34 12.05 16.44
C PRO A 341 13.38 13.24 16.50
N ILE A 342 13.13 13.88 15.37
CA ILE A 342 12.25 15.05 15.27
C ILE A 342 11.07 14.69 14.38
N THR A 343 9.86 14.95 14.88
CA THR A 343 8.62 14.91 14.09
C THR A 343 8.17 16.34 13.81
N ARG A 344 8.15 16.76 12.54
CA ARG A 344 7.71 18.12 12.17
C ARG A 344 6.20 18.27 12.24
N GLU A 345 5.74 19.52 12.33
CA GLU A 345 4.33 19.85 12.15
C GLU A 345 3.84 19.48 10.74
N PRO A 346 2.58 19.01 10.60
CA PRO A 346 2.00 18.67 9.31
C PRO A 346 1.99 19.86 8.35
N LYS A 347 2.34 19.62 7.09
CA LYS A 347 2.23 20.58 5.99
C LYS A 347 1.37 19.99 4.87
N VAL A 348 1.00 20.81 3.89
CA VAL A 348 0.07 20.44 2.83
C VAL A 348 0.70 20.76 1.50
N TYR A 349 0.70 19.78 0.61
CA TYR A 349 1.21 19.92 -0.76
C TYR A 349 0.20 19.32 -1.73
N GLY A 350 -0.23 20.10 -2.73
CA GLY A 350 -1.25 19.66 -3.70
C GLY A 350 -2.51 19.13 -3.02
N GLY A 351 -2.97 19.80 -1.95
CA GLY A 351 -4.14 19.38 -1.16
C GLY A 351 -3.95 18.13 -0.27
N ASN A 352 -2.79 17.48 -0.30
CA ASN A 352 -2.49 16.31 0.51
C ASN A 352 -1.67 16.69 1.75
N PRO A 353 -2.16 16.39 2.97
CA PRO A 353 -1.37 16.51 4.19
C PRO A 353 -0.16 15.58 4.17
N PHE A 354 0.98 16.03 4.68
CA PHE A 354 2.17 15.22 4.91
C PHE A 354 2.93 15.66 6.16
N ILE A 355 3.67 14.72 6.76
CA ILE A 355 4.57 14.94 7.89
C ILE A 355 5.94 14.37 7.53
N VAL A 356 7.00 15.03 7.99
CA VAL A 356 8.38 14.54 7.84
C VAL A 356 8.96 14.25 9.22
N GLU A 357 9.52 13.06 9.36
CA GLU A 357 10.22 12.59 10.56
C GLU A 357 11.68 12.27 10.22
N ALA A 358 12.60 12.68 11.09
CA ALA A 358 14.03 12.46 10.89
C ALA A 358 14.67 11.89 12.16
N GLY A 359 15.53 10.89 11.99
CA GLY A 359 16.36 10.32 13.05
C GLY A 359 17.81 10.23 12.58
N LEU A 360 18.74 10.48 13.49
CA LEU A 360 20.19 10.39 13.23
C LEU A 360 20.84 9.50 14.28
N VAL A 361 21.72 8.63 13.81
CA VAL A 361 22.54 7.73 14.63
C VAL A 361 23.99 7.94 14.23
N TYR A 362 24.88 8.10 15.20
CA TYR A 362 26.28 8.44 14.97
C TYR A 362 27.24 7.71 15.94
N GLY A 363 28.46 7.45 15.50
CA GLY A 363 29.55 6.91 16.32
C GLY A 363 29.42 5.42 16.65
N GLY A 364 30.25 4.95 17.58
CA GLY A 364 30.27 3.53 18.02
C GLY A 364 31.04 2.63 17.06
N GLU A 365 30.51 1.43 16.82
CA GLU A 365 31.09 0.43 15.90
C GLU A 365 30.58 0.60 14.45
N LEU A 366 30.00 1.76 14.11
CA LEU A 366 29.62 2.07 12.73
C LEU A 366 30.87 2.20 11.84
N PRO A 367 30.82 1.76 10.57
CA PRO A 367 31.95 1.86 9.65
C PRO A 367 32.39 3.31 9.46
N LYS A 368 33.66 3.60 9.76
CA LYS A 368 34.22 4.96 9.67
C LYS A 368 34.53 5.40 8.23
N ASP A 369 34.88 4.44 7.38
CA ASP A 369 35.36 4.68 6.00
C ASP A 369 34.27 4.50 4.94
N GLN A 370 33.00 4.49 5.34
CA GLN A 370 31.87 4.35 4.41
C GLN A 370 31.05 5.64 4.35
N PRO A 371 30.44 5.96 3.20
CA PRO A 371 29.51 7.07 3.10
C PRO A 371 28.32 6.86 4.06
N VAL A 372 27.70 7.97 4.46
CA VAL A 372 26.53 7.96 5.35
C VAL A 372 25.44 7.06 4.78
N LYS A 373 25.00 6.08 5.57
CA LYS A 373 23.88 5.20 5.19
C LYS A 373 22.56 5.96 5.39
N ILE A 374 21.91 6.33 4.28
CA ILE A 374 20.61 6.98 4.31
C ILE A 374 19.51 5.92 4.23
N LEU A 375 18.68 5.85 5.28
CA LEU A 375 17.45 5.06 5.30
C LEU A 375 16.28 5.98 4.96
N ARG A 376 15.50 5.62 3.94
CA ARG A 376 14.36 6.42 3.47
C ARG A 376 13.08 5.63 3.65
N PHE A 377 12.04 6.30 4.11
CA PHE A 377 10.75 5.70 4.39
C PHE A 377 9.64 6.58 3.83
N ALA A 378 8.61 5.96 3.27
CA ALA A 378 7.37 6.62 2.88
C ALA A 378 6.21 5.81 3.45
N ASN A 379 5.30 6.45 4.19
CA ASN A 379 4.14 5.79 4.81
C ASN A 379 4.48 4.50 5.58
N ARG A 380 5.60 4.50 6.34
CA ARG A 380 6.14 3.34 7.09
C ARG A 380 6.59 2.15 6.23
N VAL A 381 6.83 2.40 4.94
CA VAL A 381 7.41 1.44 4.00
C VAL A 381 8.84 1.88 3.65
N PRO A 382 9.84 0.99 3.75
CA PRO A 382 11.21 1.32 3.37
C PRO A 382 11.42 1.43 1.85
N LEU A 383 12.21 2.42 1.44
CA LEU A 383 12.54 2.72 0.05
C LEU A 383 13.97 2.26 -0.31
N LEU A 384 14.09 0.98 -0.68
CA LEU A 384 15.38 0.33 -0.98
C LEU A 384 15.99 0.69 -2.34
N TYR A 385 15.16 1.09 -3.31
CA TYR A 385 15.58 1.36 -4.69
C TYR A 385 15.57 2.87 -4.99
N GLN A 386 16.35 3.30 -6.00
CA GLN A 386 16.51 4.69 -6.44
C GLN A 386 16.98 5.67 -5.34
N GLN A 387 18.20 5.50 -4.85
CA GLN A 387 18.82 6.46 -3.90
C GLN A 387 19.36 7.73 -4.58
N GLY A 388 19.68 7.66 -5.89
CA GLY A 388 20.06 8.81 -6.69
C GLY A 388 18.87 9.24 -7.55
N GLY A 389 18.23 10.34 -7.15
CA GLY A 389 17.17 11.01 -7.87
C GLY A 389 17.34 12.51 -7.73
#